data_AF-A0A7I7M3Y7-F1
#
_entry.id   AF-A0A7I7M3Y7-F1
#
_cell.length_a   1.000
_cell.length_b   1.000
_cell.length_c   1.000
_cell.angle_alpha   90.00
_cell.angle_beta   90.00
_cell.angle_gamma   90.00
#
_symmetry.space_group_name_H-M   'P 1'
#
loop_
_entity.id
_entity.type
_entity.pdbx_description
1 polymer ?
#
loop_
_entity_poly.entity_id
_entity_poly.type
_entity_poly.pdbx_seq_one_letter_code
_entity_poly.pdbx_strand_id
1 'polypeptide(L)'
;MRCGRSLDVAEVARPADFPNNGWVVTALQAAWSAIATTPVPEDDPAAGVCRADHLRLSLDAAVRAGFDTDTVAAIAGGLLGAAHGASAVPLQWRALLHGWPGMSARELTSMARSIARRGKPDTFDPRYPGYRVGALVAHPYDEKVLLGGIGASHSLPTG
;
A
#
# COMPACT_ATOMS: atom_id res chain seq x y z
N MET A 1 27.95 5.37 -16.16
CA MET A 1 26.55 5.67 -16.53
C MET A 1 25.98 4.53 -17.39
N ARG A 2 25.61 3.39 -16.78
CA ARG A 2 25.07 2.20 -17.49
C ARG A 2 23.63 1.85 -17.12
N CYS A 3 23.06 2.52 -16.11
CA CYS A 3 21.76 2.21 -15.51
C CYS A 3 20.55 2.80 -16.29
N GLY A 4 20.70 3.97 -16.93
CA GLY A 4 19.62 4.57 -17.71
C GLY A 4 19.20 3.69 -18.89
N ARG A 5 20.17 3.23 -19.67
CA ARG A 5 19.92 2.37 -20.85
C ARG A 5 19.31 1.00 -20.52
N SER A 6 19.43 0.54 -19.27
CA SER A 6 18.78 -0.70 -18.81
C SER A 6 17.34 -0.52 -18.37
N LEU A 7 16.94 0.69 -17.96
CA LEU A 7 15.55 1.03 -17.63
C LEU A 7 14.73 1.25 -18.89
N ASP A 8 15.31 1.90 -19.91
CA ASP A 8 14.67 2.09 -21.22
C ASP A 8 14.23 0.75 -21.85
N VAL A 9 15.04 -0.31 -21.66
CA VAL A 9 14.72 -1.67 -22.14
C VAL A 9 13.61 -2.31 -21.31
N ALA A 10 13.60 -2.07 -19.99
CA ALA A 10 12.57 -2.59 -19.10
C ALA A 10 11.20 -1.95 -19.36
N GLU A 11 11.14 -0.70 -19.83
CA GLU A 11 9.88 -0.02 -20.17
C GLU A 11 9.14 -0.65 -21.36
N VAL A 12 9.85 -1.37 -22.23
CA VAL A 12 9.30 -1.91 -23.49
C VAL A 12 9.23 -3.44 -23.51
N ALA A 13 10.06 -4.14 -22.73
CA ALA A 13 10.09 -5.60 -22.66
C ALA A 13 9.04 -6.16 -21.69
N ARG A 14 8.65 -7.44 -21.86
CA ARG A 14 7.77 -8.13 -20.91
C ARG A 14 8.59 -8.65 -19.72
N PRO A 15 8.00 -8.79 -18.53
CA PRO A 15 8.72 -9.30 -17.36
C PRO A 15 9.34 -10.69 -17.55
N ALA A 16 8.70 -11.55 -18.35
CA ALA A 16 9.20 -12.91 -18.67
C ALA A 16 10.43 -12.92 -19.60
N ASP A 17 10.78 -11.79 -20.22
CA ASP A 17 11.90 -11.68 -21.16
C ASP A 17 13.27 -11.56 -20.44
N PHE A 18 13.30 -11.61 -19.11
CA PHE A 18 14.51 -11.49 -18.29
C PHE A 18 14.89 -12.84 -17.60
N PRO A 19 15.58 -13.77 -18.29
CA PRO A 19 15.70 -15.17 -17.89
C PRO A 19 16.68 -15.48 -16.73
N ASN A 20 17.30 -14.46 -16.10
CA ASN A 20 18.33 -14.65 -15.06
C ASN A 20 18.17 -13.62 -13.93
N ASN A 21 17.09 -13.67 -13.14
CA ASN A 21 16.82 -12.72 -12.06
C ASN A 21 17.57 -12.95 -10.73
N GLY A 22 18.50 -13.90 -10.66
CA GLY A 22 19.41 -14.07 -9.51
C GLY A 22 20.49 -12.98 -9.36
N TRP A 23 20.44 -11.92 -10.16
CA TRP A 23 21.26 -10.71 -10.05
C TRP A 23 20.34 -9.51 -9.81
N VAL A 24 20.69 -8.65 -8.86
CA VAL A 24 19.87 -7.50 -8.42
C VAL A 24 19.35 -6.63 -9.58
N VAL A 25 20.13 -6.51 -10.66
CA VAL A 25 19.78 -5.71 -11.84
C VAL A 25 18.61 -6.31 -12.62
N THR A 26 18.61 -7.62 -12.85
CA THR A 26 17.57 -8.29 -13.64
C THR A 26 16.26 -8.39 -12.86
N ALA A 27 16.32 -8.60 -11.53
CA ALA A 27 15.14 -8.51 -10.67
C ALA A 27 14.53 -7.10 -10.68
N LEU A 28 15.36 -6.06 -10.64
CA LEU A 28 14.90 -4.67 -10.75
C LEU A 28 14.28 -4.38 -12.13
N GLN A 29 14.89 -4.87 -13.22
CA GLN A 29 14.35 -4.70 -14.57
C GLN A 29 13.00 -5.41 -14.73
N ALA A 30 12.87 -6.64 -14.24
CA ALA A 30 11.60 -7.38 -14.28
C ALA A 30 10.52 -6.67 -13.45
N ALA A 31 10.87 -6.16 -12.27
CA ALA A 31 9.95 -5.38 -11.44
C ALA A 31 9.51 -4.08 -12.14
N TRP A 32 10.45 -3.33 -12.72
CA TRP A 32 10.14 -2.10 -13.45
C TRP A 32 9.29 -2.36 -14.69
N SER A 33 9.62 -3.40 -15.45
CA SER A 33 8.84 -3.85 -16.61
C SER A 33 7.41 -4.17 -16.24
N ALA A 34 7.17 -4.90 -15.14
CA ALA A 34 5.83 -5.23 -14.68
C ALA A 34 5.02 -3.96 -14.34
N ILE A 35 5.65 -2.98 -13.69
CA ILE A 35 5.01 -1.71 -13.33
C ILE A 35 4.70 -0.87 -14.58
N ALA A 36 5.69 -0.70 -15.47
CA ALA A 36 5.60 0.18 -16.62
C ALA A 36 4.65 -0.35 -17.69
N THR A 37 4.58 -1.67 -17.88
CA THR A 37 3.75 -2.30 -18.91
C THR A 37 2.31 -2.60 -18.45
N THR A 38 2.05 -2.55 -17.13
CA THR A 38 0.69 -2.72 -16.61
C THR A 38 -0.11 -1.43 -16.81
N PRO A 39 -1.28 -1.47 -17.48
CA PRO A 39 -2.12 -0.28 -17.67
C PRO A 39 -2.61 0.28 -16.35
N VAL A 40 -2.56 1.60 -16.21
CA VAL A 40 -3.13 2.32 -15.07
C VAL A 40 -4.64 2.47 -15.29
N PRO A 41 -5.51 1.91 -14.42
CA PRO A 41 -6.95 2.06 -14.57
C PRO A 41 -7.40 3.52 -14.43
N GLU A 42 -8.45 3.88 -15.18
CA GLU A 42 -9.16 5.14 -14.98
C GLU A 42 -10.13 5.03 -13.78
N ASP A 43 -10.39 6.16 -13.11
CA ASP A 43 -11.28 6.18 -11.95
C ASP A 43 -12.74 5.98 -12.41
N ASP A 44 -13.35 4.89 -11.94
CA ASP A 44 -14.77 4.59 -12.12
C ASP A 44 -15.38 4.22 -10.76
N PRO A 45 -15.96 5.19 -10.04
CA PRO A 45 -16.60 4.96 -8.76
C PRO A 45 -17.81 4.02 -8.84
N ALA A 46 -18.49 3.92 -9.99
CA ALA A 46 -19.66 3.07 -10.14
C ALA A 46 -19.27 1.59 -10.27
N ALA A 47 -18.13 1.30 -10.88
CA ALA A 47 -17.53 -0.03 -10.96
C ALA A 47 -16.61 -0.37 -9.76
N GLY A 48 -16.34 0.60 -8.88
CA GLY A 48 -15.41 0.43 -7.75
C GLY A 48 -13.95 0.32 -8.20
N VAL A 49 -13.62 0.86 -9.38
CA VAL A 49 -12.26 0.87 -9.94
C VAL A 49 -11.62 2.21 -9.66
N CYS A 50 -10.36 2.20 -9.23
CA CYS A 50 -9.61 3.42 -8.99
C CYS A 50 -8.20 3.29 -9.55
N ARG A 51 -7.54 4.43 -9.80
CA ARG A 51 -6.14 4.49 -10.24
C ARG A 51 -5.21 3.69 -9.33
N ALA A 52 -5.53 3.60 -8.03
CA ALA A 52 -4.74 2.86 -7.05
C ALA A 52 -4.75 1.34 -7.27
N ASP A 53 -5.71 0.80 -8.05
CA ASP A 53 -5.71 -0.60 -8.48
C ASP A 53 -4.49 -0.97 -9.33
N HIS A 54 -3.80 0.02 -9.90
CA HIS A 54 -2.53 -0.19 -10.59
C HIS A 54 -1.50 -0.89 -9.70
N LEU A 55 -1.48 -0.62 -8.39
CA LEU A 55 -0.62 -1.34 -7.44
C LEU A 55 -0.93 -2.83 -7.44
N ARG A 56 -2.22 -3.19 -7.34
CA ARG A 56 -2.68 -4.58 -7.29
C ARG A 56 -2.38 -5.31 -8.60
N LEU A 57 -2.70 -4.68 -9.72
CA LEU A 57 -2.51 -5.25 -11.06
C LEU A 57 -1.03 -5.43 -11.40
N SER A 58 -0.20 -4.42 -11.13
CA SER A 58 1.23 -4.46 -11.41
C SER A 58 1.95 -5.47 -10.54
N LEU A 59 1.54 -5.61 -9.27
CA LEU A 59 2.10 -6.61 -8.38
C LEU A 59 1.71 -8.04 -8.80
N ASP A 60 0.47 -8.27 -9.26
CA ASP A 60 0.07 -9.56 -9.84
C ASP A 60 0.89 -9.89 -11.11
N ALA A 61 1.12 -8.91 -11.98
CA ALA A 61 1.99 -9.07 -13.15
C ALA A 61 3.44 -9.41 -12.76
N ALA A 62 3.98 -8.74 -11.73
CA ALA A 62 5.32 -9.01 -11.19
C ALA A 62 5.43 -10.45 -10.64
N VAL A 63 4.41 -10.93 -9.92
CA VAL A 63 4.37 -12.31 -9.40
C VAL A 63 4.27 -13.34 -10.53
N ARG A 64 3.54 -13.03 -11.60
CA ARG A 64 3.36 -13.92 -12.76
C ARG A 64 4.57 -13.95 -13.70
N ALA A 65 5.54 -13.05 -13.54
CA ALA A 65 6.74 -12.98 -14.38
C ALA A 65 7.62 -14.24 -14.29
N GLY A 66 7.51 -15.01 -13.20
CA GLY A 66 8.25 -16.24 -12.98
C GLY A 66 9.66 -16.05 -12.39
N PHE A 67 10.38 -17.15 -12.24
CA PHE A 67 11.74 -17.23 -11.63
C PHE A 67 11.78 -16.72 -10.18
N ASP A 68 12.76 -15.86 -9.79
CA ASP A 68 12.90 -15.17 -8.48
C ASP A 68 11.74 -14.19 -8.21
N THR A 69 10.58 -14.80 -7.99
CA THR A 69 9.28 -14.13 -7.93
C THR A 69 9.14 -13.31 -6.66
N ASP A 70 9.65 -13.80 -5.54
CA ASP A 70 9.62 -13.13 -4.24
C ASP A 70 10.49 -11.87 -4.24
N THR A 71 11.69 -11.92 -4.82
CA THR A 71 12.54 -10.72 -4.94
C THR A 71 11.94 -9.68 -5.88
N VAL A 72 11.44 -10.10 -7.04
CA VAL A 72 10.78 -9.21 -8.00
C VAL A 72 9.53 -8.57 -7.39
N ALA A 73 8.69 -9.35 -6.71
CA ALA A 73 7.50 -8.85 -6.04
C ALA A 73 7.85 -7.92 -4.86
N ALA A 74 8.92 -8.18 -4.11
CA ALA A 74 9.38 -7.30 -3.03
C ALA A 74 9.86 -5.94 -3.56
N ILE A 75 10.64 -5.93 -4.65
CA ILE A 75 11.09 -4.70 -5.30
C ILE A 75 9.89 -3.92 -5.87
N ALA A 76 9.02 -4.61 -6.63
CA ALA A 76 7.84 -3.99 -7.22
C ALA A 76 6.91 -3.42 -6.15
N GLY A 77 6.66 -4.17 -5.06
CA GLY A 77 5.85 -3.73 -3.93
C GLY A 77 6.42 -2.51 -3.22
N GLY A 78 7.74 -2.41 -3.08
CA GLY A 78 8.40 -1.22 -2.53
C GLY A 78 8.20 0.02 -3.39
N LEU A 79 8.37 -0.10 -4.71
CA LEU A 79 8.21 1.01 -5.66
C LEU A 79 6.75 1.45 -5.78
N LEU A 80 5.82 0.50 -5.96
CA LEU A 80 4.38 0.77 -6.03
C LEU A 80 3.85 1.33 -4.71
N GLY A 81 4.33 0.82 -3.57
CA GLY A 81 3.98 1.33 -2.24
C GLY A 81 4.46 2.76 -2.02
N ALA A 82 5.61 3.14 -2.58
CA ALA A 82 6.09 4.52 -2.55
C ALA A 82 5.27 5.45 -3.46
N ALA A 83 4.81 4.96 -4.62
CA ALA A 83 4.03 5.74 -5.59
C ALA A 83 2.57 5.95 -5.17
N HIS A 84 1.91 4.91 -4.64
CA HIS A 84 0.47 4.94 -4.32
C HIS A 84 0.17 5.04 -2.82
N GLY A 85 1.17 4.83 -1.96
CA GLY A 85 1.00 4.82 -0.52
C GLY A 85 0.42 3.51 0.03
N ALA A 86 0.56 3.31 1.35
CA ALA A 86 0.15 2.08 2.03
C ALA A 86 -1.37 1.83 2.00
N SER A 87 -2.19 2.86 1.78
CA SER A 87 -3.65 2.74 1.67
C SER A 87 -4.11 2.08 0.37
N ALA A 88 -3.28 2.08 -0.67
CA ALA A 88 -3.58 1.44 -1.95
C ALA A 88 -3.43 -0.10 -1.89
N VAL A 89 -2.78 -0.64 -0.87
CA VAL A 89 -2.66 -2.09 -0.69
C VAL A 89 -4.01 -2.64 -0.22
N PRO A 90 -4.61 -3.63 -0.93
CA PRO A 90 -5.88 -4.21 -0.57
C PRO A 90 -5.93 -4.72 0.88
N LEU A 91 -7.05 -4.48 1.58
CA LEU A 91 -7.19 -4.82 2.99
C LEU A 91 -6.96 -6.32 3.25
N GLN A 92 -7.46 -7.18 2.37
CA GLN A 92 -7.28 -8.63 2.45
C GLN A 92 -5.81 -9.06 2.40
N TRP A 93 -4.94 -8.32 1.69
CA TRP A 93 -3.51 -8.59 1.67
C TRP A 93 -2.84 -8.08 2.94
N ARG A 94 -3.23 -6.89 3.40
CA ARG A 94 -2.72 -6.31 4.66
C ARG A 94 -3.09 -7.15 5.89
N ALA A 95 -4.24 -7.82 5.86
CA ALA A 95 -4.67 -8.70 6.95
C ALA A 95 -3.79 -9.96 7.07
N LEU A 96 -3.18 -10.41 5.98
CA LEU A 96 -2.29 -11.57 5.94
C LEU A 96 -0.82 -11.20 6.17
N LEU A 97 -0.47 -9.92 6.04
CA LEU A 97 0.92 -9.44 6.13
C LEU A 97 1.44 -9.53 7.57
N HIS A 98 2.53 -10.27 7.73
CA HIS A 98 3.25 -10.43 9.00
C HIS A 98 4.76 -10.17 8.82
N GLY A 99 5.35 -9.47 9.78
CA GLY A 99 6.80 -9.27 9.88
C GLY A 99 7.42 -10.14 10.97
N TRP A 100 8.71 -10.43 10.88
CA TRP A 100 9.44 -11.07 11.99
C TRP A 100 9.47 -10.12 13.22
N PRO A 101 9.27 -10.57 14.48
CA PRO A 101 9.03 -11.95 14.96
C PRO A 101 7.54 -12.32 15.06
N GLY A 102 6.66 -11.51 14.52
CA GLY A 102 5.21 -11.59 14.71
C GLY A 102 4.53 -10.23 14.59
N MET A 103 5.17 -9.28 13.90
CA MET A 103 4.66 -7.93 13.73
C MET A 103 3.45 -7.94 12.78
N SER A 104 2.39 -7.28 13.19
CA SER A 104 1.24 -6.97 12.33
C SER A 104 1.60 -5.96 11.24
N ALA A 105 0.77 -5.89 10.19
CA ALA A 105 0.86 -4.84 9.17
C ALA A 105 0.86 -3.40 9.75
N ARG A 106 0.15 -3.19 10.86
CA ARG A 106 0.13 -1.89 11.57
C ARG A 106 1.50 -1.56 12.16
N GLU A 107 2.13 -2.53 12.81
CA GLU A 107 3.45 -2.36 13.43
C GLU A 107 4.53 -2.18 12.38
N LEU A 108 4.47 -2.92 11.26
CA LEU A 108 5.34 -2.70 10.10
C LEU A 108 5.21 -1.29 9.54
N THR A 109 3.99 -0.78 9.41
CA THR A 109 3.73 0.60 8.95
C THR A 109 4.29 1.63 9.93
N SER A 110 4.12 1.40 11.24
CA SER A 110 4.68 2.25 12.30
C SER A 110 6.20 2.29 12.25
N MET A 111 6.84 1.13 12.07
CA MET A 111 8.29 1.01 11.91
C MET A 111 8.79 1.75 10.67
N ALA A 112 8.15 1.55 9.51
CA ALA A 112 8.48 2.27 8.28
C ALA A 112 8.37 3.80 8.45
N ARG A 113 7.33 4.28 9.14
CA ARG A 113 7.16 5.70 9.47
C ARG A 113 8.26 6.22 10.38
N SER A 114 8.64 5.45 11.41
CA SER A 114 9.73 5.81 12.32
C SER A 114 11.06 5.95 11.57
N ILE A 115 11.37 4.99 10.67
CA ILE A 115 12.55 5.05 9.80
C ILE A 115 12.52 6.31 8.93
N ALA A 116 11.40 6.56 8.24
CA ALA A 116 11.25 7.75 7.40
C ALA A 116 11.41 9.07 8.18
N ARG A 117 10.96 9.10 9.44
CA ARG A 117 11.09 10.25 10.35
C ARG A 117 12.44 10.30 11.08
N ARG A 118 13.37 9.39 10.78
CA ARG A 118 14.67 9.28 11.46
C ARG A 118 14.53 9.19 12.99
N GLY A 119 13.53 8.43 13.46
CA GLY A 119 13.25 8.23 14.88
C GLY A 119 12.57 9.41 15.59
N LYS A 120 12.20 10.48 14.87
CA LYS A 120 11.40 11.56 15.47
C LYS A 120 9.97 11.05 15.76
N PRO A 121 9.41 11.33 16.95
CA PRO A 121 8.06 10.89 17.29
C PRO A 121 7.03 11.48 16.34
N ASP A 122 5.96 10.73 16.09
CA ASP A 122 4.82 11.26 15.34
C ASP A 122 4.20 12.40 16.14
N THR A 123 3.86 13.51 15.46
CA THR A 123 3.21 14.65 16.11
C THR A 123 1.71 14.42 16.27
N PHE A 124 1.16 13.41 15.59
CA PHE A 124 -0.22 13.00 15.70
C PHE A 124 -0.41 12.09 16.92
N ASP A 125 -1.09 12.61 17.95
CA ASP A 125 -1.56 11.80 19.07
C ASP A 125 -2.97 11.25 18.76
N PRO A 126 -3.13 9.94 18.51
CA PRO A 126 -4.42 9.33 18.23
C PRO A 126 -5.37 9.33 19.45
N ARG A 127 -4.91 9.77 20.62
CA ARG A 127 -5.75 10.01 21.79
C ARG A 127 -6.54 11.32 21.69
N TYR A 128 -6.28 12.14 20.67
CA TYR A 128 -6.91 13.45 20.44
C TYR A 128 -7.00 14.29 21.73
N PRO A 129 -5.86 14.54 22.41
CA PRO A 129 -5.87 15.25 23.68
C PRO A 129 -6.52 16.64 23.52
N GLY A 130 -7.52 16.94 24.35
CA GLY A 130 -8.30 18.17 24.31
C GLY A 130 -9.58 18.14 23.46
N TYR A 131 -9.83 17.08 22.68
CA TYR A 131 -11.10 16.89 21.97
C TYR A 131 -12.08 16.06 22.81
N ARG A 132 -13.37 16.40 22.78
CA ARG A 132 -14.43 15.55 23.36
C ARG A 132 -14.66 14.33 22.48
N VAL A 133 -13.89 13.27 22.71
CA VAL A 133 -13.97 12.04 21.91
C VAL A 133 -15.22 11.18 22.23
N GLY A 134 -15.83 11.32 23.40
CA GLY A 134 -17.06 10.61 23.80
C GLY A 134 -18.37 11.33 23.47
N ALA A 135 -18.35 12.37 22.62
CA ALA A 135 -19.55 13.11 22.26
C ALA A 135 -20.39 12.33 21.24
N LEU A 136 -21.70 12.27 21.47
CA LEU A 136 -22.74 11.86 20.51
C LEU A 136 -23.59 13.09 20.22
N VAL A 137 -23.71 13.44 18.94
CA VAL A 137 -24.52 14.58 18.49
C VAL A 137 -25.46 14.10 17.39
N ALA A 138 -26.74 14.47 17.45
CA ALA A 138 -27.69 14.17 16.39
C ALA A 138 -27.28 14.88 15.08
N HIS A 139 -27.44 14.19 13.95
CA HIS A 139 -27.14 14.77 12.65
C HIS A 139 -28.07 15.98 12.40
N PRO A 140 -27.56 17.15 11.94
CA PRO A 140 -28.34 18.38 11.85
C PRO A 140 -29.61 18.30 10.97
N TYR A 141 -29.66 17.30 10.09
CA TYR A 141 -30.76 17.09 9.15
C TYR A 141 -31.48 15.74 9.32
N ASP A 142 -31.03 14.90 10.26
CA ASP A 142 -31.66 13.61 10.54
C ASP A 142 -31.49 13.22 12.01
N GLU A 143 -32.54 13.42 12.80
CA GLU A 143 -32.53 13.13 14.24
C GLU A 143 -32.36 11.63 14.56
N LYS A 144 -32.57 10.74 13.58
CA LYS A 144 -32.37 9.29 13.73
C LYS A 144 -30.93 8.86 13.53
N VAL A 145 -30.05 9.76 13.09
CA VAL A 145 -28.63 9.51 12.87
C VAL A 145 -27.81 10.20 13.94
N LEU A 146 -26.98 9.42 14.65
CA LEU A 146 -26.05 9.94 15.66
C LEU A 146 -24.64 9.98 15.10
N LEU A 147 -24.01 11.16 15.16
CA LEU A 147 -22.60 11.37 14.87
C LEU A 147 -21.81 11.22 16.17
N GLY A 148 -21.04 10.13 16.27
CA GLY A 148 -20.15 9.87 17.40
C GLY A 148 -18.73 10.36 17.13
N GLY A 149 -18.10 10.97 18.14
CA GLY A 149 -16.64 11.07 18.17
C GLY A 149 -15.98 9.69 18.29
N ILE A 150 -14.69 9.57 17.95
CA ILE A 150 -13.98 8.27 17.92
C ILE A 150 -14.05 7.51 19.27
N GLY A 151 -14.19 8.22 20.38
CA GLY A 151 -14.36 7.64 21.72
C GLY A 151 -15.77 7.11 22.00
N ALA A 152 -16.80 7.63 21.33
CA ALA A 152 -18.17 7.09 21.44
C ALA A 152 -18.27 5.67 20.86
N SER A 153 -17.46 5.34 19.84
CA SER A 153 -17.37 3.98 19.27
C SER A 153 -16.77 2.94 20.23
N HIS A 154 -16.03 3.37 21.26
CA HIS A 154 -15.46 2.47 22.27
C HIS A 154 -16.44 2.15 23.41
N SER A 155 -17.56 2.88 23.51
CA SER A 155 -18.56 2.73 24.57
C SER A 155 -19.95 2.76 23.94
N LEU A 156 -20.23 1.78 23.08
CA LEU A 156 -21.57 1.59 22.54
C LEU A 156 -22.50 1.16 23.69
N PRO A 157 -23.67 1.79 23.84
CA PRO A 157 -24.68 1.28 24.76
C PRO A 157 -25.05 -0.14 24.34
N THR A 158 -25.15 -1.06 25.30
CA THR A 158 -25.75 -2.37 25.08
C THR A 158 -27.16 -2.15 24.56
N GLY A 159 -27.39 -2.54 23.30
CA GLY A 159 -28.75 -2.68 22.76
C GLY A 159 -29.53 -3.74 23.50
#